data_AF-A0A1I5TT71-F1
#
_entry.id   AF-A0A1I5TT71-F1
#
_cell.length_a   1.000
_cell.length_b   1.000
_cell.length_c   1.000
_cell.angle_alpha   90.00
_cell.angle_beta   90.00
_cell.angle_gamma   90.00
#
_symmetry.space_group_name_H-M   'P 1'
#
loop_
_entity.id
_entity.type
_entity.pdbx_description
1 polymer ?
#
loop_
_entity_poly.entity_id
_entity_poly.type
_entity_poly.pdbx_seq_one_letter_code
_entity_poly.pdbx_strand_id
1 'polypeptide(L)' 'MNNDSHGDRRQALAAIIAEALHLADSLDLSLVGISLTGALERLTGHGLAIEPPTSSLH' A
#
# COMPACT_ATOMS: atom_id res chain seq x y z
N MET A 1 12.28 -4.16 25.29
CA MET A 1 11.22 -4.80 24.50
C MET A 1 10.36 -3.68 23.90
N ASN A 2 10.63 -3.23 22.66
CA ASN A 2 9.91 -2.11 22.02
C ASN A 2 9.58 -2.37 20.53
N ASN A 3 9.81 -3.59 20.02
CA ASN A 3 9.70 -3.88 18.59
C ASN A 3 8.29 -4.33 18.14
N ASP A 4 7.44 -4.78 19.07
CA ASP A 4 6.13 -5.36 18.76
C ASP A 4 5.08 -4.28 18.42
N SER A 5 5.09 -3.15 19.13
CA SER A 5 4.11 -2.07 18.95
C SER A 5 4.22 -1.32 17.62
N HIS A 6 5.35 -1.42 16.92
CA HIS A 6 5.52 -0.88 15.56
C HIS A 6 4.98 -1.82 14.48
N GLY A 7 5.04 -3.14 14.70
CA GLY A 7 4.36 -4.14 13.87
C GLY A 7 2.85 -3.96 13.94
N ASP A 8 2.33 -3.92 15.17
CA ASP A 8 0.89 -3.82 15.44
C ASP A 8 0.27 -2.55 14.85
N ARG A 9 0.96 -1.40 14.96
CA ARG A 9 0.48 -0.13 14.40
C ARG A 9 0.45 -0.13 12.87
N ARG A 10 1.44 -0.76 12.22
CA ARG A 10 1.44 -0.89 10.75
C ARG A 10 0.33 -1.82 10.28
N GLN A 11 0.10 -2.92 10.99
CA GLN A 11 -0.98 -3.84 10.66
C GLN A 11 -2.36 -3.21 10.86
N ALA A 12 -2.56 -2.47 11.95
CA ALA A 12 -3.79 -1.73 12.20
C ALA A 12 -4.06 -0.67 11.11
N LEU A 13 -3.03 0.07 10.70
CA LEU A 13 -3.17 1.06 9.63
C LEU A 13 -3.45 0.41 8.27
N ALA A 14 -2.86 -0.75 7.98
CA ALA A 14 -3.12 -1.49 6.74
C ALA A 14 -4.59 -1.95 6.64
N ALA A 15 -5.17 -2.42 7.76
CA ALA A 15 -6.58 -2.80 7.82
C ALA A 15 -7.51 -1.61 7.55
N ILE A 16 -7.26 -0.45 8.16
CA ILE A 16 -8.03 0.78 7.94
C ILE A 16 -7.96 1.23 6.47
N ILE A 17 -6.77 1.17 5.87
CA ILE A 17 -6.59 1.52 4.45
C ILE A 17 -7.38 0.56 3.55
N ALA A 18 -7.40 -0.74 3.85
CA ALA A 18 -8.17 -1.73 3.10
C ALA A 18 -9.69 -1.48 3.19
N GLU A 19 -10.22 -1.12 4.36
CA GLU A 19 -11.62 -0.74 4.52
C GLU A 19 -11.95 0.55 3.74
N ALA A 20 -11.06 1.55 3.80
CA ALA A 20 -11.22 2.80 3.08
C ALA A 20 -11.18 2.60 1.55
N LEU A 21 -10.39 1.64 1.05
CA LEU A 21 -10.38 1.26 -0.37
C LEU A 21 -11.74 0.72 -0.82
N HIS A 22 -12.34 -0.17 -0.02
CA HIS A 22 -13.67 -0.71 -0.33
C HIS A 22 -14.75 0.38 -0.34
N LEU A 23 -14.67 1.32 0.61
CA LEU A 23 -15.57 2.47 0.65
C LEU A 23 -15.38 3.38 -0.57
N ALA A 24 -14.14 3.71 -0.93
CA ALA A 24 -13.83 4.54 -2.09
C ALA A 24 -14.35 3.91 -3.38
N ASP A 25 -14.22 2.60 -3.55
CA ASP A 25 -14.75 1.85 -4.68
C ASP A 25 -16.29 1.93 -4.74
N SER A 26 -16.98 1.70 -3.61
CA SER A 26 -18.44 1.78 -3.55
C SER A 26 -19.03 3.16 -3.85
N LEU A 27 -18.22 4.22 -3.71
CA LEU A 27 -18.59 5.62 -3.94
C LEU A 27 -18.05 6.16 -5.28
N ASP A 28 -17.42 5.33 -6.10
CA ASP A 28 -16.77 5.70 -7.36
C ASP A 28 -15.70 6.81 -7.20
N LEU A 29 -14.96 6.78 -6.09
CA LEU A 29 -13.91 7.74 -5.75
C LEU A 29 -12.52 7.24 -6.22
N SER A 30 -12.34 7.07 -7.52
CA SER A 30 -11.17 6.39 -8.09
C SER A 30 -9.82 7.04 -7.70
N LEU A 31 -9.75 8.38 -7.59
CA LEU A 31 -8.52 9.09 -7.19
C LEU A 31 -8.12 8.81 -5.73
N VAL A 32 -9.11 8.63 -4.85
CA VAL A 32 -8.88 8.25 -3.45
C VAL A 32 -8.35 6.81 -3.41
N GLY A 33 -8.97 5.91 -4.18
CA GLY A 33 -8.54 4.52 -4.31
C GLY A 33 -7.07 4.36 -4.75
N ILE A 34 -6.64 5.13 -5.75
CA ILE A 34 -5.24 5.13 -6.23
C ILE A 34 -4.28 5.55 -5.10
N SER A 35 -4.61 6.63 -4.39
CA SER A 35 -3.77 7.17 -3.32
C SER A 35 -3.66 6.19 -2.15
N LEU A 36 -4.77 5.54 -1.77
CA LEU A 36 -4.83 4.55 -0.71
C LEU A 36 -4.06 3.26 -1.08
N THR A 37 -4.13 2.83 -2.34
CA THR A 37 -3.36 1.69 -2.84
C THR A 37 -1.87 1.95 -2.69
N GLY A 38 -1.38 3.10 -3.16
CA GLY A 38 0.02 3.47 -3.01
C GLY A 38 0.47 3.62 -1.54
N ALA A 39 -0.43 4.04 -0.65
CA ALA A 39 -0.16 4.06 0.79
C ALA A 39 -0.03 2.65 1.38
N LEU A 40 -0.90 1.72 0.98
CA LEU A 40 -0.86 0.32 1.42
C LEU A 40 0.41 -0.40 0.97
N GLU A 41 0.81 -0.19 -0.28
CA GLU A 41 2.06 -0.75 -0.85
C GLU A 41 3.29 -0.29 -0.05
N ARG A 42 3.39 1.01 0.25
CA ARG A 42 4.48 1.57 1.06
C ARG A 42 4.48 1.05 2.49
N LEU A 43 3.30 0.80 3.06
CA LEU A 43 3.15 0.33 4.44
C LEU A 43 3.52 -1.14 4.60
N THR A 44 3.19 -1.95 3.59
CA THR A 44 3.39 -3.42 3.59
C THR A 44 4.70 -3.85 2.93
N GLY A 45 5.40 -2.92 2.26
CA GLY A 45 6.60 -3.23 1.50
C GLY A 45 6.33 -3.97 0.19
N HIS A 46 5.05 -4.17 -0.18
CA HIS A 46 4.63 -4.63 -1.51
C HIS A 46 4.57 -3.46 -2.49
N GLY A 47 5.61 -2.64 -2.56
CA GLY A 47 5.80 -1.82 -3.75
C GLY A 47 6.10 -2.76 -4.90
N LEU A 48 5.32 -2.72 -5.98
CA LEU A 48 5.68 -3.38 -7.23
C LEU A 48 7.15 -3.04 -7.50
N ALA A 49 8.01 -4.04 -7.37
CA ALA A 49 9.35 -3.98 -7.90
C ALA A 49 9.19 -3.88 -9.42
N ILE A 50 8.96 -2.68 -9.92
CA ILE A 50 9.19 -2.36 -11.31
C ILE A 50 10.71 -2.35 -11.41
N GLU A 51 11.30 -3.53 -11.56
CA GLU A 51 12.68 -3.62 -12.03
C GLU A 51 12.74 -2.79 -13.31
N PRO A 52 13.64 -1.80 -13.41
CA PRO A 52 13.85 -1.13 -14.67
C PRO A 52 14.21 -2.23 -15.68
N PRO A 53 13.64 -2.22 -16.90
CA PRO A 53 14.05 -3.20 -17.90
C PRO A 53 15.56 -3.10 -18.00
N THR A 54 16.25 -4.20 -17.65
CA THR A 54 17.68 -4.32 -17.83
C THR A 54 17.91 -4.31 -19.34
N SER A 55 18.03 -3.11 -19.92
CA SER A 55 18.56 -2.92 -21.26
C SER A 55 19.99 -3.40 -21.20
N SER A 56 20.19 -4.68 -21.48
CA SER A 56 21.49 -5.23 -21.84
C SER A 56 21.80 -4.67 -23.22
N LEU A 57 22.53 -3.55 -23.26
CA LEU A 57 23.12 -3.03 -24.48
C LEU A 57 24.29 -3.95 -24.86
N HIS A 58 24.05 -4.74 -25.90
CA HIS A 58 25.02 -5.52 -26.66
C HIS A 58 25.72 -4.63 -27.70
#